data_AF-A0A9P5Y4X4-F1
#
_entry.id   AF-A0A9P5Y4X4-F1
#
_cell.length_a   1.000
_cell.length_b   1.000
_cell.length_c   1.000
_cell.angle_alpha   90.00
_cell.angle_beta   90.00
_cell.angle_gamma   90.00
#
_symmetry.space_group_name_H-M   'P 1'
#
loop_
_entity.id
_entity.type
_entity.pdbx_description
1 polymer ?
#
loop_
_entity_poly.entity_id
_entity_poly.type
_entity_poly.pdbx_seq_one_letter_code
_entity_poly.pdbx_strand_id
1 'polypeptide(L)'
;MFLHFDDHPEPEIATGMVERLEKQWKACDQPVFILALILNPYEGLSRFGSHANLNHFKCNNLLLSVHCFQFHFQWSTDNLVHWQLYHRMKAQPSNDDTSEMKSYKERMLSQAFMNYLAGSGPFANWEAERAGFEEIMGKDPIFVWKAFRGSDNTKELASFAITLLTIVVNQAGCERLFS
;
A
#
# COMPACT_ATOMS: atom_id res chain seq x y z
N MET A 1 -14.60 -1.17 -1.27
CA MET A 1 -14.84 -2.51 -1.85
C MET A 1 -15.39 -3.45 -0.80
N PHE A 2 -14.70 -3.73 0.30
CA PHE A 2 -15.25 -4.51 1.45
C PHE A 2 -16.56 -3.94 2.02
N LEU A 3 -16.55 -2.69 2.49
CA LEU A 3 -17.77 -2.04 3.03
C LEU A 3 -18.87 -1.85 1.96
N HIS A 4 -18.57 -1.99 0.66
CA HIS A 4 -19.62 -1.93 -0.37
C HIS A 4 -20.38 -3.26 -0.50
N PHE A 5 -19.81 -4.37 -0.01
CA PHE A 5 -20.47 -5.67 -0.01
C PHE A 5 -21.27 -5.90 1.28
N ASP A 6 -20.87 -5.31 2.41
CA ASP A 6 -21.66 -5.37 3.65
C ASP A 6 -23.05 -4.72 3.50
N ASP A 7 -23.16 -3.68 2.68
CA ASP A 7 -24.43 -2.99 2.39
C ASP A 7 -25.22 -3.64 1.23
N HIS A 8 -24.83 -4.85 0.78
CA HIS A 8 -25.52 -5.52 -0.32
C HIS A 8 -26.94 -5.93 0.10
N PRO A 9 -27.98 -5.71 -0.74
CA PRO A 9 -29.38 -6.00 -0.38
C PRO A 9 -29.64 -7.49 -0.10
N GLU A 10 -28.79 -8.38 -0.63
CA GLU A 10 -28.85 -9.82 -0.37
C GLU A 10 -27.70 -10.26 0.57
N PRO A 11 -28.00 -10.68 1.81
CA PRO A 11 -26.99 -10.95 2.84
C PRO A 11 -26.16 -12.22 2.57
N GLU A 12 -26.72 -13.20 1.86
CA GLU A 12 -25.99 -14.41 1.47
C GLU A 12 -24.90 -14.10 0.43
N ILE A 13 -25.23 -13.21 -0.53
CA ILE A 13 -24.27 -12.72 -1.52
C ILE A 13 -23.19 -11.88 -0.84
N ALA A 14 -23.58 -10.95 0.05
CA ALA A 14 -22.65 -10.15 0.84
C ALA A 14 -21.60 -11.03 1.53
N THR A 15 -22.07 -12.05 2.26
CA THR A 15 -21.25 -13.00 3.00
C THR A 15 -20.30 -13.75 2.08
N GLY A 16 -20.82 -14.32 0.98
CA GLY A 16 -19.99 -15.06 0.02
C GLY A 16 -18.93 -14.19 -0.67
N MET A 17 -19.21 -12.90 -0.92
CA MET A 17 -18.25 -11.97 -1.49
C MET A 17 -17.16 -11.59 -0.48
N VAL A 18 -17.55 -11.31 0.77
CA VAL A 18 -16.62 -11.03 1.88
C VAL A 18 -15.67 -12.22 2.11
N GLU A 19 -16.19 -13.44 2.21
CA GLU A 19 -15.37 -14.64 2.42
C GLU A 19 -14.33 -14.85 1.30
N ARG A 20 -14.72 -14.60 0.04
CA ARG A 20 -13.81 -14.71 -1.11
C ARG A 20 -12.70 -13.66 -1.05
N LEU A 21 -13.04 -12.41 -0.73
CA LEU A 21 -12.06 -11.34 -0.56
C LEU A 21 -11.11 -11.64 0.59
N GLU A 22 -11.63 -12.03 1.76
CA GLU A 22 -10.79 -12.37 2.91
C GLU A 22 -9.86 -13.55 2.61
N LYS A 23 -10.33 -14.55 1.84
CA LYS A 23 -9.49 -15.66 1.37
C LYS A 23 -8.35 -15.18 0.46
N GLN A 24 -8.63 -14.27 -0.47
CA GLN A 24 -7.62 -13.68 -1.35
C GLN A 24 -6.60 -12.84 -0.57
N TRP A 25 -7.06 -12.00 0.34
CA TRP A 25 -6.18 -11.18 1.19
C TRP A 25 -5.33 -12.01 2.15
N LYS A 26 -5.89 -13.10 2.68
CA LYS A 26 -5.13 -14.06 3.48
C LYS A 26 -3.97 -14.68 2.70
N ALA A 27 -4.15 -14.90 1.40
CA ALA A 27 -3.10 -15.35 0.49
C ALA A 27 -2.17 -14.22 0.02
N CYS A 28 -2.43 -12.96 0.39
CA CYS A 28 -1.79 -11.78 -0.16
C CYS A 28 -1.84 -11.71 -1.70
N ASP A 29 -2.92 -12.22 -2.28
CA ASP A 29 -3.16 -12.11 -3.72
C ASP A 29 -3.34 -10.62 -4.08
N GLN A 30 -2.71 -10.16 -5.16
CA GLN A 30 -2.66 -8.73 -5.55
C GLN A 30 -1.94 -7.82 -4.52
N PRO A 31 -0.63 -8.03 -4.28
CA PRO A 31 0.11 -7.35 -3.21
C PRO A 31 0.14 -5.82 -3.33
N VAL A 32 0.15 -5.29 -4.56
CA VAL A 32 0.11 -3.85 -4.83
C VAL A 32 -1.19 -3.21 -4.36
N PHE A 33 -2.34 -3.83 -4.64
CA PHE A 33 -3.65 -3.32 -4.22
C PHE A 33 -3.85 -3.43 -2.72
N ILE A 34 -3.41 -4.53 -2.11
CA ILE A 34 -3.42 -4.69 -0.65
C ILE A 34 -2.59 -3.58 0.01
N LEU A 35 -1.36 -3.35 -0.45
CA LEU A 35 -0.52 -2.27 0.08
C LEU A 35 -1.12 -0.88 -0.16
N ALA A 36 -1.82 -0.64 -1.28
CA ALA A 36 -2.47 0.63 -1.55
C ALA A 36 -3.57 0.93 -0.54
N LEU A 37 -4.35 -0.10 -0.17
CA LEU A 37 -5.39 0.02 0.85
C LEU A 37 -4.76 0.26 2.23
N ILE A 38 -3.74 -0.50 2.60
CA ILE A 38 -3.03 -0.33 3.88
C ILE A 38 -2.41 1.06 3.96
N LEU A 39 -1.75 1.52 2.90
CA LEU A 39 -1.11 2.84 2.82
C LEU A 39 -2.11 3.97 2.55
N ASN A 40 -3.40 3.71 2.44
CA ASN A 40 -4.38 4.79 2.41
C ASN A 40 -4.66 5.26 3.85
N PRO A 41 -4.23 6.47 4.26
CA PRO A 41 -4.35 6.95 5.65
C PRO A 41 -5.81 7.17 6.09
N TYR A 42 -6.77 7.15 5.16
CA TYR A 42 -8.19 7.24 5.48
C TYR A 42 -8.84 5.87 5.72
N GLU A 43 -8.18 4.80 5.28
CA GLU A 43 -8.72 3.43 5.27
C GLU A 43 -7.87 2.49 6.13
N GLY A 44 -6.57 2.42 5.85
CA GLY A 44 -5.62 1.61 6.60
C GLY A 44 -6.03 0.15 6.68
N LEU A 45 -5.89 -0.42 7.88
CA LEU A 45 -6.28 -1.81 8.15
C LEU A 45 -7.78 -1.99 8.38
N SER A 46 -8.58 -0.92 8.50
CA SER A 46 -10.01 -1.01 8.82
C SER A 46 -10.85 -1.73 7.75
N ARG A 47 -10.31 -1.84 6.53
CA ARG A 47 -10.97 -2.52 5.41
C ARG A 47 -10.78 -4.02 5.37
N PHE A 48 -9.92 -4.56 6.23
CA PHE A 48 -9.64 -5.99 6.29
C PHE A 48 -10.38 -6.60 7.49
N GLY A 49 -11.23 -7.58 7.22
CA GLY A 49 -11.88 -8.33 8.28
C GLY A 49 -10.90 -9.24 9.03
N SER A 50 -11.37 -9.81 10.14
CA SER A 50 -10.56 -10.62 11.04
C SER A 50 -9.97 -11.87 10.36
N HIS A 51 -10.57 -12.39 9.29
CA HIS A 51 -10.08 -13.60 8.62
C HIS A 51 -9.01 -13.31 7.56
N ALA A 52 -8.76 -12.04 7.22
CA ALA A 52 -7.66 -11.64 6.34
C ALA A 52 -6.29 -12.02 6.94
N ASN A 53 -6.20 -12.16 8.27
CA ASN A 53 -4.98 -12.57 8.99
C ASN A 53 -3.76 -11.71 8.59
N LEU A 54 -3.97 -10.39 8.51
CA LEU A 54 -2.95 -9.39 8.21
C LEU A 54 -2.46 -8.75 9.52
N ASN A 55 -1.36 -9.26 10.06
CA ASN A 55 -0.66 -8.63 11.18
C ASN A 55 0.46 -7.71 10.68
N HIS A 56 1.02 -6.89 11.56
CA HIS A 56 2.04 -5.89 11.20
C HIS A 56 3.27 -6.52 10.52
N PHE A 57 3.74 -7.68 10.99
CA PHE A 57 4.88 -8.37 10.39
C PHE A 57 4.58 -8.88 8.98
N LYS A 58 3.38 -9.45 8.77
CA LYS A 58 2.95 -9.93 7.46
C LYS A 58 2.82 -8.78 6.47
N CYS A 59 2.24 -7.66 6.90
CA CYS A 59 2.17 -6.44 6.10
C CYS A 59 3.57 -5.89 5.77
N ASN A 60 4.49 -5.90 6.73
CA ASN A 60 5.86 -5.43 6.51
C ASN A 60 6.62 -6.34 5.54
N ASN A 61 6.47 -7.66 5.64
CA ASN A 61 7.04 -8.59 4.68
C ASN A 61 6.45 -8.39 3.27
N LEU A 62 5.15 -8.09 3.18
CA LEU A 62 4.51 -7.75 1.91
C LEU A 62 5.11 -6.45 1.33
N LEU A 63 5.24 -5.41 2.14
CA LEU A 63 5.86 -4.14 1.77
C LEU A 63 7.28 -4.36 1.23
N LEU A 64 8.11 -5.06 2.00
CA LEU A 64 9.47 -5.38 1.60
C LEU A 64 9.49 -6.27 0.36
N SER A 65 8.57 -7.22 0.19
CA SER A 65 8.53 -8.02 -1.04
C SER A 65 8.25 -7.17 -2.28
N VAL A 66 7.33 -6.21 -2.21
CA VAL A 66 7.01 -5.31 -3.34
C VAL A 66 8.11 -4.27 -3.56
N HIS A 67 8.67 -3.73 -2.49
CA HIS A 67 9.81 -2.81 -2.54
C HIS A 67 11.08 -3.50 -3.04
N CYS A 68 11.39 -4.72 -2.59
CA CYS A 68 12.58 -5.49 -3.01
C CYS A 68 12.37 -6.16 -4.37
N PHE A 69 11.14 -6.41 -4.84
CA PHE A 69 10.89 -6.74 -6.25
C PHE A 69 11.37 -5.64 -7.20
N GLN A 70 11.54 -4.41 -6.70
CA GLN A 70 12.22 -3.31 -7.39
C GLN A 70 13.74 -3.57 -7.58
N PHE A 71 14.34 -4.54 -6.87
CA PHE A 71 15.78 -4.78 -6.82
C PHE A 71 16.24 -6.20 -7.18
N HIS A 72 15.42 -7.24 -6.99
CA HIS A 72 15.79 -8.64 -7.31
C HIS A 72 15.21 -9.10 -8.65
N PHE A 73 16.00 -8.93 -9.73
CA PHE A 73 15.87 -9.78 -10.91
C PHE A 73 17.13 -10.65 -11.02
N GLN A 74 17.19 -11.67 -10.18
CA GLN A 74 17.91 -12.90 -10.47
C GLN A 74 17.14 -14.01 -9.75
N TRP A 75 16.54 -14.94 -10.52
CA TRP A 75 15.80 -16.15 -10.10
C TRP A 75 14.29 -16.00 -9.82
N SER A 76 13.48 -16.00 -10.88
CA SER A 76 12.31 -16.90 -11.07
C SER A 76 11.34 -16.34 -12.11
N THR A 77 10.94 -17.15 -13.08
CA THR A 77 10.18 -16.78 -14.29
C THR A 77 8.65 -16.92 -14.16
N ASP A 78 8.10 -17.10 -12.96
CA ASP A 78 6.72 -17.61 -12.85
C ASP A 78 5.62 -16.57 -12.61
N ASN A 79 5.87 -15.26 -12.76
CA ASN A 79 4.79 -14.24 -12.64
C ASN A 79 4.97 -13.03 -13.57
N LEU A 80 4.40 -13.14 -14.78
CA LEU A 80 4.45 -12.15 -15.86
C LEU A 80 3.74 -10.80 -15.56
N VAL A 81 2.83 -10.75 -14.59
CA VAL A 81 2.07 -9.52 -14.27
C VAL A 81 2.90 -8.53 -13.41
N HIS A 82 3.89 -9.01 -12.66
CA HIS A 82 4.83 -8.17 -11.91
C HIS A 82 5.85 -7.42 -12.81
N TRP A 83 6.01 -7.88 -14.05
CA TRP A 83 7.05 -7.40 -14.97
C TRP A 83 6.78 -5.99 -15.55
N GLN A 84 5.52 -5.58 -15.69
CA GLN A 84 5.17 -4.29 -16.29
C GLN A 84 5.22 -3.11 -15.31
N LEU A 85 4.90 -3.33 -14.02
CA LEU A 85 5.12 -2.35 -12.95
C LEU A 85 6.62 -2.12 -12.72
N TYR A 86 7.39 -3.21 -12.73
CA TYR A 86 8.85 -3.22 -12.65
C TYR A 86 9.50 -2.31 -13.72
N HIS A 87 9.05 -2.36 -14.97
CA HIS A 87 9.67 -1.58 -16.05
C HIS A 87 9.45 -0.07 -15.89
N ARG A 88 8.34 0.36 -15.30
CA ARG A 88 8.04 1.78 -15.05
C ARG A 88 8.77 2.33 -13.82
N MET A 89 9.01 1.50 -12.81
CA MET A 89 9.75 1.89 -11.60
C MET A 89 11.28 1.82 -11.79
N LYS A 90 11.79 0.95 -12.69
CA LYS A 90 13.21 0.82 -13.03
C LYS A 90 13.68 1.60 -14.27
N ALA A 91 12.79 2.15 -15.10
CA ALA A 91 13.20 3.02 -16.20
C ALA A 91 13.64 4.43 -15.73
N GLN A 92 14.10 4.58 -14.49
CA GLN A 92 14.97 5.69 -14.11
C GLN A 92 16.42 5.27 -14.35
N PRO A 93 17.09 5.81 -15.39
CA PRO A 93 18.45 5.42 -15.78
C PRO A 93 19.56 5.85 -14.79
N SER A 94 19.24 6.12 -13.53
CA SER A 94 20.15 6.71 -12.54
C SER A 94 20.15 6.04 -11.17
N ASN A 95 19.70 4.78 -11.04
CA ASN A 95 19.67 4.12 -9.72
C ASN A 95 21.03 3.50 -9.37
N ASP A 96 21.98 4.37 -9.03
CA ASP A 96 23.37 4.05 -8.65
C ASP A 96 23.52 3.62 -7.17
N ASP A 97 22.43 3.22 -6.51
CA ASP A 97 22.43 2.83 -5.10
C ASP A 97 23.35 1.63 -4.83
N THR A 98 24.26 1.79 -3.86
CA THR A 98 25.08 0.69 -3.33
C THR A 98 24.24 -0.32 -2.55
N SER A 99 24.76 -1.52 -2.32
CA SER A 99 24.10 -2.55 -1.48
C SER A 99 23.79 -2.05 -0.07
N GLU A 100 24.71 -1.25 0.50
CA GLU A 100 24.56 -0.64 1.82
C GLU A 100 23.44 0.40 1.83
N MET A 101 23.35 1.24 0.79
CA MET A 101 22.29 2.23 0.65
C MET A 101 20.92 1.56 0.53
N LYS A 102 20.82 0.45 -0.21
CA LYS A 102 19.58 -0.34 -0.32
C LYS A 102 19.15 -0.91 1.03
N SER A 103 20.08 -1.53 1.74
CA SER A 103 19.82 -2.07 3.08
C SER A 103 19.39 -0.99 4.07
N TYR A 104 19.98 0.21 3.96
CA TYR A 104 19.58 1.37 4.76
C TYR A 104 18.16 1.83 4.42
N LYS A 105 17.83 2.01 3.14
CA LYS A 105 16.48 2.41 2.70
C LYS A 105 15.42 1.39 3.10
N GLU A 106 15.70 0.10 2.98
CA GLU A 106 14.79 -0.97 3.43
C GLU A 106 14.51 -0.92 4.94
N ARG A 107 15.54 -0.64 5.76
CA ARG A 107 15.36 -0.44 7.21
C ARG A 107 14.52 0.78 7.51
N MET A 108 14.80 1.91 6.87
CA MET A 108 14.04 3.15 7.06
C MET A 108 12.58 2.98 6.63
N LEU A 109 12.35 2.33 5.49
CA LEU A 109 11.02 2.00 4.98
C LEU A 109 10.25 1.12 5.97
N SER A 110 10.86 0.02 6.42
CA SER A 110 10.28 -0.93 7.37
C SER A 110 9.96 -0.25 8.71
N GLN A 111 10.88 0.54 9.25
CA GLN A 111 10.69 1.25 10.51
C GLN A 111 9.54 2.27 10.41
N ALA A 112 9.53 3.08 9.37
CA ALA A 112 8.47 4.04 9.12
C ALA A 112 7.11 3.35 8.98
N PHE A 113 7.06 2.22 8.27
CA PHE A 113 5.82 1.49 8.04
C PHE A 113 5.27 0.87 9.33
N MET A 114 6.15 0.32 10.17
CA MET A 114 5.75 -0.20 11.48
C MET A 114 5.19 0.91 12.38
N ASN A 115 5.79 2.10 12.37
CA ASN A 115 5.27 3.26 13.09
C ASN A 115 3.91 3.72 12.53
N TYR A 116 3.74 3.69 11.21
CA TYR A 116 2.47 4.00 10.56
C TYR A 116 1.37 3.03 10.98
N LEU A 117 1.62 1.72 10.94
CA LEU A 117 0.66 0.70 11.38
C LEU A 117 0.33 0.80 12.88
N ALA A 118 1.30 1.21 13.69
CA ALA A 118 1.10 1.41 15.12
C ALA A 118 0.45 2.77 15.47
N GLY A 119 0.22 3.66 14.50
CA GLY A 119 -0.22 5.02 14.75
C GLY A 119 0.71 5.77 15.70
N SER A 120 2.02 5.58 15.54
CA SER A 120 3.03 6.07 16.49
C SER A 120 4.13 6.89 15.81
N GLY A 121 5.00 7.50 16.61
CA GLY A 121 6.10 8.33 16.11
C GLY A 121 5.57 9.50 15.27
N PRO A 122 6.06 9.68 14.02
CA PRO A 122 5.60 10.76 13.14
C PRO A 122 4.09 10.73 12.83
N PHE A 123 3.42 9.61 13.04
CA PHE A 123 2.01 9.41 12.71
C PHE A 123 1.07 9.54 13.92
N ALA A 124 1.58 9.78 15.12
CA ALA A 124 0.81 9.74 16.37
C ALA A 124 -0.38 10.73 16.40
N ASN A 125 -0.23 11.89 15.77
CA ASN A 125 -1.26 12.92 15.75
C ASN A 125 -2.21 12.80 14.56
N TRP A 126 -2.01 11.83 13.65
CA TRP A 126 -2.80 11.74 12.42
C TRP A 126 -4.30 11.65 12.70
N GLU A 127 -4.73 10.75 13.59
CA GLU A 127 -6.16 10.58 13.88
C GLU A 127 -6.81 11.84 14.47
N ALA A 128 -6.08 12.61 15.27
CA ALA A 128 -6.58 13.87 15.85
C ALA A 128 -6.68 14.99 14.79
N GLU A 129 -5.71 15.06 13.89
CA GLU A 129 -5.61 16.12 12.86
C GLU A 129 -6.36 15.76 11.55
N ARG A 130 -6.79 14.50 11.40
CA ARG A 130 -7.39 13.96 10.18
C ARG A 130 -8.57 14.79 9.69
N ALA A 131 -9.49 15.14 10.58
CA ALA A 131 -10.70 15.88 10.21
C ALA A 131 -10.37 17.28 9.65
N GLY A 132 -9.44 18.00 10.29
CA GLY A 132 -8.99 19.31 9.81
C GLY A 132 -8.21 19.23 8.51
N PHE A 133 -7.37 18.19 8.35
CA PHE A 133 -6.67 17.96 7.09
C PHE A 133 -7.64 17.66 5.94
N GLU A 134 -8.65 16.82 6.19
CA GLU A 134 -9.69 16.45 5.21
C GLU A 134 -10.53 17.66 4.77
N GLU A 135 -10.85 18.57 5.68
CA GLU A 135 -11.58 19.81 5.35
C GLU A 135 -10.80 20.70 4.37
N ILE A 136 -9.49 20.80 4.55
CA ILE A 136 -8.63 21.70 3.76
C ILE A 136 -8.19 21.04 2.44
N MET A 137 -7.79 19.77 2.49
CA MET A 137 -7.10 19.07 1.40
C MET A 137 -7.97 18.00 0.72
N GLY A 138 -9.16 17.73 1.25
CA GLY A 138 -10.03 16.64 0.79
C GLY A 138 -9.51 15.24 1.15
N LYS A 139 -10.17 14.21 0.61
CA LYS A 139 -9.86 12.78 0.87
C LYS A 139 -8.81 12.18 -0.06
N ASP A 140 -7.88 12.97 -0.60
CA ASP A 140 -6.83 12.44 -1.46
C ASP A 140 -5.63 11.95 -0.63
N PRO A 141 -5.36 10.62 -0.59
CA PRO A 141 -4.29 10.05 0.21
C PRO A 141 -2.89 10.51 -0.24
N ILE A 142 -2.72 10.93 -1.50
CA ILE A 142 -1.43 11.39 -2.02
C ILE A 142 -0.99 12.69 -1.34
N PHE A 143 -1.91 13.59 -1.00
CA PHE A 143 -1.56 14.84 -0.29
C PHE A 143 -1.06 14.58 1.12
N VAL A 144 -1.63 13.60 1.83
CA VAL A 144 -1.17 13.19 3.16
C VAL A 144 0.28 12.70 3.09
N TRP A 145 0.59 11.81 2.15
CA TRP A 145 1.97 11.31 1.99
C TRP A 145 2.95 12.38 1.53
N LYS A 146 2.52 13.38 0.74
CA LYS A 146 3.36 14.53 0.41
C LYS A 146 3.76 15.32 1.65
N ALA A 147 2.88 15.46 2.64
CA ALA A 147 3.20 16.12 3.91
C ALA A 147 4.27 15.34 4.70
N PHE A 148 4.20 14.01 4.71
CA PHE A 148 5.21 13.15 5.35
C PHE A 148 6.51 13.00 4.57
N ARG A 149 6.59 13.45 3.32
CA ARG A 149 7.81 13.31 2.50
C ARG A 149 8.97 14.19 2.97
N GLY A 150 8.69 15.27 3.69
CA GLY A 150 9.69 16.25 4.13
C GLY A 150 10.56 15.81 5.31
N SER A 151 10.18 14.74 6.02
CA SER A 151 10.95 14.20 7.15
C SER A 151 11.78 12.99 6.71
N ASP A 152 13.07 12.98 7.05
CA ASP A 152 13.98 11.89 6.69
C ASP A 152 13.51 10.52 7.20
N ASN A 153 12.81 10.49 8.35
CA ASN A 153 12.30 9.27 8.96
C ASN A 153 11.10 8.66 8.22
N THR A 154 10.41 9.44 7.38
CA THR A 154 9.19 9.00 6.67
C THR A 154 9.33 9.12 5.16
N LYS A 155 10.38 9.76 4.66
CA LYS A 155 10.62 10.05 3.24
C LYS A 155 10.57 8.82 2.34
N GLU A 156 11.20 7.72 2.75
CA GLU A 156 11.22 6.48 1.96
C GLU A 156 9.82 5.88 1.84
N LEU A 157 9.10 5.76 2.98
CA LEU A 157 7.73 5.28 2.99
C LEU A 157 6.78 6.19 2.21
N ALA A 158 6.87 7.50 2.40
CA ALA A 158 6.06 8.47 1.70
C ALA A 158 6.27 8.40 0.18
N SER A 159 7.52 8.29 -0.26
CA SER A 159 7.84 8.17 -1.69
C SER A 159 7.32 6.87 -2.29
N PHE A 160 7.45 5.76 -1.55
CA PHE A 160 6.88 4.47 -1.94
C PHE A 160 5.35 4.53 -2.03
N ALA A 161 4.68 5.05 -1.00
CA ALA A 161 3.22 5.16 -0.95
C ALA A 161 2.65 6.03 -2.07
N ILE A 162 3.26 7.20 -2.35
CA ILE A 162 2.86 8.06 -3.47
C ILE A 162 2.95 7.31 -4.80
N THR A 163 4.06 6.61 -5.03
CA THR A 163 4.28 5.83 -6.27
C THR A 163 3.19 4.77 -6.43
N LEU A 164 2.95 4.01 -5.37
CA LEU A 164 2.02 2.89 -5.37
C LEU A 164 0.56 3.37 -5.54
N LEU A 165 0.14 4.40 -4.81
CA LEU A 165 -1.20 5.00 -4.93
C LEU A 165 -1.43 5.59 -6.32
N THR A 166 -0.42 6.22 -6.91
CA THR A 166 -0.51 6.76 -8.29
C THR A 166 -0.72 5.63 -9.30
N ILE A 167 -0.06 4.48 -9.14
CA ILE A 167 -0.25 3.32 -10.02
C ILE A 167 -1.68 2.79 -9.91
N VAL A 168 -2.17 2.58 -8.69
CA VAL A 168 -3.50 2.01 -8.46
C VAL A 168 -4.62 2.95 -8.93
N VAL A 169 -4.49 4.27 -8.71
CA VAL A 169 -5.46 5.25 -9.22
C VAL A 169 -5.55 5.19 -10.76
N ASN A 170 -4.41 5.06 -11.43
CA ASN A 170 -4.38 4.93 -12.89
C ASN A 170 -5.02 3.61 -13.38
N GLN A 171 -4.81 2.49 -12.67
CA GLN A 171 -5.42 1.21 -13.01
C GLN A 171 -6.94 1.21 -12.80
N ALA A 172 -7.42 1.73 -11.67
CA ALA A 172 -8.86 1.87 -11.41
C ALA A 172 -9.54 2.83 -12.40
N GLY A 173 -8.81 3.84 -12.88
CA GLY A 173 -9.26 4.72 -13.96
C GLY A 173 -9.40 3.99 -15.30
N CYS A 174 -8.48 3.07 -15.61
CA CYS A 174 -8.57 2.25 -16.81
C CYS A 174 -9.77 1.29 -16.78
N GLU A 175 -10.11 0.68 -15.64
CA GLU A 175 -11.26 -0.22 -15.53
C GLU A 175 -12.61 0.49 -15.82
N ARG A 176 -12.75 1.76 -15.44
CA ARG A 176 -13.94 2.58 -15.76
C ARG A 176 -14.10 2.90 -17.24
N LEU A 177 -13.02 2.87 -18.03
CA LEU A 177 -13.07 3.06 -19.48
C LEU A 177 -13.45 1.78 -20.24
N PHE A 178 -13.41 0.63 -19.57
CA PHE A 178 -13.83 -0.66 -20.12
C PHE A 178 -15.19 -1.14 -19.56
N SER A 179 -15.88 -0.28 -18.79
CA SER A 179 -17.25 -0.48 -18.29
C SER A 179 -18.27 0.10 -19.27
#